data_AF-A0AAE7BV40-F1
#
_entry.id   AF-A0AAE7BV40-F1
#
_cell.length_a   1.000
_cell.length_b   1.000
_cell.length_c   1.000
_cell.angle_alpha   90.00
_cell.angle_beta   90.00
_cell.angle_gamma   90.00
#
_symmetry.space_group_name_H-M   'P 1'
#
loop_
_entity.id
_entity.type
_entity.pdbx_description
1 polymer ?
#
loop_
_entity_poly.entity_id
_entity_poly.type
_entity_poly.pdbx_seq_one_letter_code
_entity_poly.pdbx_strand_id
1 'polypeptide(L)'
;MGALFYHFFYAMYNLPEGKLLHTVASSDKKYSVNAYIVEGGATVPDSIRAEVVTNSSGEKNNIYWDSKMDTVSINWVDNKTVIINGHELDVTKDVYDWRR
;
A
#
# COMPACT_ATOMS: atom_id res chain seq x y z
N MET A 1 20.86 -1.51 20.89
CA MET A 1 20.43 -2.06 19.58
C MET A 1 19.10 -1.42 19.15
N GLY A 2 19.01 -0.09 19.06
CA GLY A 2 17.71 0.59 18.91
C GLY A 2 17.64 1.67 17.81
N ALA A 3 18.72 1.92 17.09
CA ALA A 3 18.80 3.03 16.13
C ALA A 3 18.72 2.60 14.65
N LEU A 4 18.77 1.29 14.36
CA LEU A 4 18.84 0.81 12.96
C LEU A 4 17.48 0.50 12.33
N PHE A 5 16.42 0.31 13.13
CA PHE A 5 15.08 0.04 12.57
C PHE A 5 14.42 1.30 11.99
N TYR A 6 14.86 2.49 12.40
CA TYR A 6 14.18 3.75 12.07
C TYR A 6 14.57 4.36 10.71
N HIS A 7 15.60 3.85 10.03
CA HIS A 7 16.21 4.55 8.89
C HIS A 7 16.03 3.89 7.51
N PHE A 8 15.54 2.65 7.42
CA PHE A 8 15.49 1.93 6.13
C PHE A 8 14.19 2.11 5.33
N PHE A 9 13.13 2.65 5.94
CA PHE A 9 11.81 2.69 5.31
C PHE A 9 11.56 3.89 4.39
N TYR A 10 12.49 4.84 4.22
CA TYR A 10 12.20 6.13 3.57
C TYR A 10 11.84 6.05 2.07
N ALA A 11 12.15 4.92 1.41
CA ALA A 11 11.77 4.66 0.03
C ALA A 11 10.59 3.68 -0.02
N MET A 12 9.62 3.95 -0.89
CA MET A 12 8.45 3.10 -1.11
C MET A 12 8.81 1.65 -1.46
N TYR A 13 9.98 1.40 -2.06
CA TYR A 13 10.47 0.05 -2.36
C TYR A 13 10.87 -0.76 -1.11
N ASN A 14 11.31 -0.11 -0.03
CA ASN A 14 11.83 -0.77 1.16
C ASN A 14 10.79 -0.89 2.29
N LEU A 15 9.51 -0.70 1.99
CA LEU A 15 8.45 -0.81 3.00
C LEU A 15 8.36 -2.24 3.55
N PRO A 16 8.01 -2.41 4.84
CA PRO A 16 7.86 -3.73 5.44
C PRO A 16 6.73 -4.50 4.76
N GLU A 17 6.84 -5.83 4.68
CA GLU A 17 5.85 -6.68 3.98
C GLU A 17 4.44 -6.55 4.57
N GLY A 18 4.33 -6.62 5.90
CA GLY A 18 3.05 -6.67 6.58
C GLY A 18 2.27 -7.97 6.32
N LYS A 19 1.04 -8.03 6.83
CA LYS A 19 0.11 -9.14 6.67
C LYS A 19 -0.98 -8.75 5.68
N LEU A 20 -1.20 -9.59 4.67
CA LEU A 20 -2.24 -9.37 3.65
C LEU A 20 -3.62 -9.29 4.30
N LEU A 21 -4.34 -8.19 4.05
CA LEU A 21 -5.71 -7.99 4.47
C LEU A 21 -6.69 -8.29 3.32
N HIS A 22 -6.45 -7.63 2.18
CA HIS A 22 -7.35 -7.68 1.04
C HIS A 22 -6.59 -7.67 -0.28
N THR A 23 -7.17 -8.32 -1.28
CA THR A 23 -6.78 -8.21 -2.68
C THR A 23 -8.00 -7.83 -3.49
N VAL A 24 -7.93 -6.72 -4.22
CA VAL A 24 -9.05 -6.21 -5.03
C VAL A 24 -8.58 -5.97 -6.47
N ALA A 25 -9.15 -6.70 -7.41
CA ALA A 25 -8.85 -6.56 -8.84
C ALA A 25 -9.65 -5.42 -9.48
N SER A 26 -9.05 -4.76 -10.48
CA SER A 26 -9.75 -3.84 -11.38
C SER A 26 -10.80 -4.58 -12.20
N SER A 27 -11.79 -3.85 -12.74
CA SER A 27 -12.88 -4.44 -13.53
C SER A 27 -12.38 -5.19 -14.78
N ASP A 28 -11.32 -4.70 -15.41
CA ASP A 28 -10.66 -5.35 -16.55
C ASP A 28 -9.63 -6.43 -16.15
N LYS A 29 -9.41 -6.64 -14.84
CA LYS A 29 -8.44 -7.57 -14.27
C LYS A 29 -7.00 -7.36 -14.78
N LYS A 30 -6.67 -6.16 -15.27
CA LYS A 30 -5.29 -5.83 -15.65
C LYS A 30 -4.43 -5.54 -14.42
N TYR A 31 -5.04 -4.94 -13.41
CA TYR A 31 -4.38 -4.57 -12.16
C TYR A 31 -5.10 -5.19 -10.96
N SER A 32 -4.33 -5.48 -9.91
CA SER A 32 -4.87 -5.87 -8.61
C SER A 32 -4.19 -5.06 -7.53
N VAL A 33 -4.93 -4.55 -6.55
CA VAL A 33 -4.34 -3.89 -5.38
C VAL A 33 -4.36 -4.88 -4.22
N ASN A 34 -3.19 -5.14 -3.64
CA ASN A 34 -3.04 -5.88 -2.40
C ASN A 34 -2.80 -4.89 -1.26
N ALA A 35 -3.61 -4.97 -0.21
CA ALA A 35 -3.43 -4.21 1.02
C ALA A 35 -2.88 -5.08 2.13
N TYR A 36 -1.96 -4.51 2.90
CA TYR A 36 -1.28 -5.15 4.01
C TYR A 36 -1.37 -4.27 5.25
N ILE A 37 -1.58 -4.89 6.40
CA ILE A 37 -1.36 -4.26 7.69
C ILE A 37 0.06 -4.54 8.16
N VAL A 38 0.76 -3.48 8.52
CA VAL A 38 2.09 -3.54 9.11
C VAL A 38 1.91 -3.25 10.59
N GLU A 39 2.03 -4.29 11.41
CA GLU A 39 1.93 -4.17 12.86
C GLU A 39 3.16 -3.44 13.41
N GLY A 40 2.94 -2.30 14.07
CA GLY A 40 4.03 -1.52 14.68
C GLY A 40 4.51 -2.09 16.01
N GLY A 41 3.68 -2.91 16.66
CA GLY A 41 3.92 -3.47 18.00
C GLY A 41 3.39 -2.57 19.13
N ALA A 42 3.80 -2.83 20.37
CA ALA A 42 3.16 -2.24 21.56
C ALA A 42 3.26 -0.70 21.66
N THR A 43 4.24 -0.08 21.01
CA THR A 43 4.53 1.36 21.14
C THR A 43 4.43 2.14 19.84
N VAL A 44 4.22 1.45 18.71
CA VAL A 44 4.16 2.07 17.38
C VAL A 44 2.80 1.72 16.77
N PRO A 45 2.05 2.72 16.28
CA PRO A 45 0.77 2.46 15.66
C PRO A 45 0.93 1.65 14.37
N ASP A 46 -0.08 0.85 14.06
CA ASP A 46 -0.13 0.08 12.83
C ASP A 46 -0.17 1.00 11.62
N SER A 47 0.29 0.46 10.49
CA SER A 47 0.38 1.18 9.23
C SER A 47 -0.23 0.34 8.11
N ILE A 48 -0.83 0.99 7.12
CA ILE A 48 -1.39 0.32 5.95
C ILE A 48 -0.47 0.57 4.76
N ARG A 49 -0.07 -0.53 4.13
CA ARG A 49 0.64 -0.53 2.84
C ARG A 49 -0.29 -1.07 1.77
N ALA A 50 -0.27 -0.48 0.58
CA ALA A 50 -0.82 -1.13 -0.60
C ALA A 50 0.17 -1.18 -1.76
N GLU A 51 0.16 -2.31 -2.47
CA GLU A 51 0.88 -2.50 -3.73
C GLU A 51 -0.10 -2.77 -4.86
N VAL A 52 0.20 -2.25 -6.04
CA VAL A 52 -0.44 -2.68 -7.28
C VAL A 52 0.35 -3.82 -7.88
N VAL A 53 -0.37 -4.83 -8.37
CA VAL A 53 0.13 -5.95 -9.15
C VAL A 53 -0.36 -5.79 -10.58
N THR A 54 0.56 -5.74 -11.53
CA THR A 54 0.21 -5.81 -12.95
C THR A 54 0.06 -7.28 -13.33
N ASN A 55 -1.17 -7.75 -13.52
CA ASN A 55 -1.48 -9.18 -13.65
C ASN A 55 -0.81 -9.83 -14.87
N SER A 56 -0.53 -9.07 -15.94
CA SER A 56 0.14 -9.59 -17.14
C SER A 56 1.64 -9.85 -16.96
N SER A 57 2.33 -9.05 -16.15
CA SER A 57 3.78 -9.16 -15.93
C SER A 57 4.13 -9.77 -14.57
N GLY A 58 3.21 -9.76 -13.62
CA GLY A 58 3.46 -10.09 -12.21
C GLY A 58 4.24 -9.01 -11.46
N GLU A 59 4.49 -7.85 -12.09
CA GLU A 59 5.21 -6.74 -11.49
C GLU A 59 4.42 -6.13 -10.34
N LYS A 60 5.12 -5.81 -9.25
CA LYS A 60 4.54 -5.27 -8.02
C LYS A 60 5.19 -3.95 -7.67
N ASN A 61 4.37 -2.93 -7.42
CA ASN A 61 4.83 -1.61 -7.04
C ASN A 61 4.02 -1.09 -5.85
N ASN A 62 4.71 -0.62 -4.81
CA ASN A 62 4.03 0.00 -3.67
C ASN A 62 3.52 1.39 -4.07
N ILE A 63 2.23 1.62 -3.90
CA ILE A 63 1.54 2.86 -4.31
C ILE A 63 0.91 3.60 -3.13
N TYR A 64 0.78 2.96 -1.97
CA TYR A 64 0.16 3.56 -0.79
C TYR A 64 0.93 3.19 0.47
N TRP A 65 1.22 4.20 1.28
CA TRP A 65 1.78 4.05 2.61
C TRP A 65 1.17 5.10 3.54
N ASP A 66 0.52 4.63 4.60
CA ASP A 66 -0.09 5.49 5.63
C ASP A 66 0.11 4.89 7.02
N SER A 67 0.31 5.73 8.02
CA SER A 67 0.56 5.34 9.41
C SER A 67 -0.60 5.77 10.31
N LYS A 68 -0.78 5.07 11.45
CA LYS A 68 -1.91 5.26 12.37
C LYS A 68 -3.24 4.82 11.75
N MET A 69 -3.19 3.74 10.99
CA MET A 69 -4.38 3.11 10.41
C MET A 69 -4.33 1.59 10.65
N ASP A 70 -5.46 1.05 11.09
CA ASP A 70 -5.70 -0.37 11.33
C ASP A 70 -6.73 -0.96 10.34
N THR A 71 -7.38 -0.09 9.56
CA THR A 71 -8.42 -0.44 8.60
C THR A 71 -8.11 0.10 7.22
N VAL A 72 -8.56 -0.64 6.20
CA VAL A 72 -8.35 -0.27 4.80
C VAL A 72 -9.65 -0.45 4.01
N SER A 73 -10.02 0.59 3.27
CA SER A 73 -11.10 0.58 2.28
C SER A 73 -10.51 0.83 0.90
N ILE A 74 -10.81 -0.07 -0.04
CA ILE A 74 -10.33 0.00 -1.43
C ILE A 74 -11.53 -0.03 -2.35
N ASN A 75 -11.68 1.02 -3.16
CA ASN A 75 -12.72 1.11 -4.18
C ASN A 75 -12.11 1.51 -5.51
N TRP A 76 -12.29 0.71 -6.55
CA TRP A 76 -11.90 1.09 -7.91
C TRP A 76 -12.91 2.07 -8.48
N VAL A 77 -12.42 3.21 -8.97
CA VAL A 77 -13.24 4.20 -9.70
C VAL A 77 -13.34 3.81 -11.16
N ASP A 78 -12.22 3.37 -11.73
CA ASP A 78 -12.12 2.86 -13.09
C ASP A 78 -11.04 1.75 -13.16
N ASN A 79 -10.54 1.43 -14.35
CA ASN A 79 -9.57 0.35 -14.55
C ASN A 79 -8.13 0.69 -14.08
N LYS A 80 -7.83 1.96 -13.84
CA LYS A 80 -6.51 2.48 -13.44
C LYS A 80 -6.57 3.33 -12.20
N THR A 81 -7.73 3.87 -11.84
CA THR A 81 -7.90 4.75 -10.69
C THR A 81 -8.55 4.00 -9.54
N VAL A 82 -7.90 4.06 -8.38
CA VAL A 82 -8.37 3.43 -7.14
C VAL A 82 -8.42 4.46 -6.01
N ILE A 83 -9.42 4.35 -5.15
CA ILE A 83 -9.51 5.11 -3.91
C ILE A 83 -9.12 4.18 -2.77
N ILE A 84 -8.08 4.53 -2.03
CA ILE A 84 -7.61 3.83 -0.83
C ILE A 84 -7.76 4.77 0.36
N ASN A 85 -8.63 4.42 1.31
CA ASN A 85 -8.93 5.25 2.50
C ASN A 85 -9.27 6.72 2.19
N GLY A 86 -9.92 6.97 1.04
CA GLY A 86 -10.29 8.32 0.60
C GLY A 86 -9.24 9.02 -0.28
N HIS A 87 -8.07 8.42 -0.47
CA HIS A 87 -7.04 8.91 -1.39
C HIS A 87 -7.22 8.29 -2.78
N GLU A 88 -7.56 9.13 -3.76
CA GLU A 88 -7.64 8.72 -5.17
C GLU A 88 -6.25 8.68 -5.80
N LEU A 89 -5.91 7.55 -6.43
CA LEU A 89 -4.60 7.27 -7.01
C LEU A 89 -4.73 6.59 -8.37
N ASP A 90 -4.02 7.11 -9.38
CA ASP A 90 -3.77 6.38 -10.63
C ASP A 90 -2.64 5.36 -10.41
N VAL A 91 -2.98 4.07 -10.44
CA VAL A 91 -2.06 2.97 -10.13
C VAL A 91 -0.86 2.86 -11.08
N THR A 92 -0.86 3.62 -12.18
CA THR A 92 0.23 3.60 -13.16
C THR A 92 1.32 4.65 -12.90
N LYS A 93 1.04 5.65 -12.06
CA LYS A 93 1.94 6.81 -11.88
C LYS A 93 1.93 7.41 -10.48
N ASP A 94 0.81 7.32 -9.76
CA ASP A 94 0.64 8.00 -8.48
C ASP A 94 1.12 7.12 -7.33
N VAL A 95 1.66 7.79 -6.32
CA VAL A 95 2.08 7.16 -5.08
C VAL A 95 1.71 8.07 -3.92
N TYR A 96 1.02 7.51 -2.93
CA TYR A 96 0.75 8.16 -1.68
C TYR A 96 1.72 7.68 -0.60
N ASP A 97 2.42 8.64 0.02
CA ASP A 97 3.30 8.40 1.16
C ASP A 97 3.05 9.50 2.19
N TRP A 98 2.43 9.16 3.32
CA TRP A 98 2.07 10.11 4.39
C TRP A 98 3.25 10.93 4.93
N ARG A 99 4.49 10.51 4.67
CA ARG A 99 5.72 11.17 5.13
C ARG A 99 6.14 12.35 4.24
N ARG A 100 5.49 12.54 3.08
CA ARG A 100 5.84 13.54 2.06
C ARG A 100 4.75 14.57 1.86
#